data_AF-A0A9Q7X4F7-F1
#
_entry.id   AF-A0A9Q7X4F7-F1
#
_cell.length_a   1.000
_cell.length_b   1.000
_cell.length_c   1.000
_cell.angle_alpha   90.00
_cell.angle_beta   90.00
_cell.angle_gamma   90.00
#
_symmetry.space_group_name_H-M   'P 1'
#
loop_
_entity.id
_entity.type
_entity.pdbx_description
1 polymer ?
#
loop_
_entity_poly.entity_id
_entity_poly.type
_entity_poly.pdbx_seq_one_letter_code
_entity_poly.pdbx_strand_id
1 'polypeptide(L)'
;MAYLNSTLNHVIYMEPPEGAKVPKGKAYQVIKGLYGLKQSGREWNMEFDKFLQRSNFHRLDCAPCIYTRGEGDNFAIVVIYVDDTLIIAPTLETVRCIKEEIGQRWRMEDGGNVSHFLGIKITRDRKAKTMDLKQTSYVKQLLDEHLDKRRRKSSIPLQDIPVPETAASIADQAVGVLARYMTQLSREHYNTAQKVLQYLDHTRDIHLQYGSNKQQGFLMAHSDANWASDATAQHKSSSGSAVFVSKDPAQHWKLKHIDTKYHFIRDNMQDRKVRIKYINTADNLADLFTKPVGKTILQRARQGLGLKTQHDAVARQSPALPLREAVEGDATKQGSRPG
;
A
#
# COMPACT_ATOMS: atom_id res chain seq x y z
N MET A 1 -23.50 -2.33 13.52
CA MET A 1 -24.04 -2.61 12.17
C MET A 1 -24.13 -1.29 11.42
N ALA A 2 -23.15 -0.94 10.58
CA ALA A 2 -23.07 0.43 10.06
C ALA A 2 -24.09 0.71 8.95
N TYR A 3 -24.44 -0.27 8.13
CA TYR A 3 -25.40 -0.10 7.03
C TYR A 3 -26.81 0.29 7.46
N LEU A 4 -27.24 -0.09 8.67
CA LEU A 4 -28.56 0.28 9.19
C LEU A 4 -28.71 1.80 9.42
N ASN A 5 -27.59 2.52 9.45
CA ASN A 5 -27.58 3.97 9.64
C ASN A 5 -27.91 4.74 8.35
N SER A 6 -27.78 4.11 7.16
CA SER A 6 -28.07 4.75 5.88
C SER A 6 -29.49 4.43 5.39
N THR A 7 -30.10 5.39 4.70
CA THR A 7 -31.40 5.22 4.05
C THR A 7 -31.20 4.82 2.60
N LEU A 8 -31.97 3.84 2.12
CA LEU A 8 -31.93 3.40 0.74
C LEU A 8 -32.75 4.36 -0.14
N ASN A 9 -32.15 4.84 -1.22
CA ASN A 9 -32.85 5.64 -2.24
C ASN A 9 -33.52 4.78 -3.32
N HIS A 10 -33.20 3.49 -3.35
CA HIS A 10 -33.78 2.53 -4.28
C HIS A 10 -34.93 1.78 -3.63
N VAL A 11 -36.00 1.58 -4.40
CA VAL A 11 -37.11 0.73 -3.98
C VAL A 11 -36.66 -0.73 -4.07
N ILE A 12 -36.48 -1.36 -2.92
CA ILE A 12 -36.11 -2.77 -2.80
C ILE A 12 -37.17 -3.45 -1.97
N TYR A 13 -37.69 -4.57 -2.47
CA TYR A 13 -38.63 -5.42 -1.75
C TYR A 13 -37.93 -6.69 -1.28
N MET A 14 -38.33 -7.20 -0.13
CA MET A 14 -37.88 -8.49 0.40
C MET A 14 -39.07 -9.38 0.70
N GLU A 15 -38.87 -10.69 0.52
CA GLU A 15 -39.82 -11.68 0.98
C GLU A 15 -39.99 -11.57 2.51
N PRO A 16 -41.21 -11.74 3.02
CA PRO A 16 -41.45 -11.80 4.46
C PRO A 16 -40.58 -12.88 5.11
N PRO A 17 -39.85 -12.57 6.20
CA PRO A 17 -39.07 -13.58 6.91
C PRO A 17 -40.01 -14.63 7.53
N GLU A 18 -39.48 -15.82 7.76
CA GLU A 18 -40.24 -16.92 8.34
C GLU A 18 -40.89 -16.51 9.67
N GLY A 19 -42.20 -16.77 9.81
CA GLY A 19 -43.00 -16.36 10.96
C GLY A 19 -43.62 -14.96 10.86
N ALA A 20 -43.32 -14.16 9.82
CA ALA A 20 -43.96 -12.87 9.61
C ALA A 20 -45.41 -13.03 9.12
N LYS A 21 -46.36 -12.40 9.82
CA LYS A 21 -47.78 -12.38 9.44
C LYS A 21 -48.03 -11.35 8.34
N VAL A 22 -47.66 -11.68 7.10
CA VAL A 22 -47.87 -10.80 5.94
C VAL A 22 -49.00 -11.35 5.06
N PRO A 23 -49.99 -10.53 4.68
CA PRO A 23 -51.06 -10.96 3.76
C PRO A 23 -50.51 -11.48 2.43
N LYS A 24 -51.19 -12.48 1.86
CA LYS A 24 -50.80 -13.09 0.58
C LYS A 24 -50.70 -12.02 -0.52
N GLY A 25 -49.58 -12.02 -1.25
CA GLY A 25 -49.31 -11.04 -2.31
C GLY A 25 -48.69 -9.73 -1.86
N LYS A 26 -48.32 -9.58 -0.58
CA LYS A 26 -47.57 -8.42 -0.07
C LYS A 26 -46.12 -8.80 0.28
N ALA A 27 -45.23 -7.81 0.16
CA ALA A 27 -43.82 -7.89 0.51
C ALA A 27 -43.41 -6.70 1.38
N TYR A 28 -42.28 -6.78 2.08
CA TYR A 28 -41.72 -5.65 2.80
C TYR A 28 -40.88 -4.79 1.88
N GLN A 29 -41.01 -3.47 1.98
CA GLN A 29 -40.06 -2.54 1.38
C GLN A 29 -38.92 -2.28 2.37
N VAL A 30 -37.69 -2.44 1.90
CA VAL A 30 -36.49 -2.18 2.69
C VAL A 30 -36.18 -0.69 2.64
N ILE A 31 -36.18 -0.05 3.82
CA ILE A 31 -35.96 1.41 3.96
C ILE A 31 -34.49 1.72 4.32
N LYS A 32 -33.84 0.85 5.08
CA LYS A 32 -32.47 1.03 5.59
C LYS A 32 -31.50 0.06 4.95
N GLY A 33 -30.21 0.42 4.89
CA GLY A 33 -29.19 -0.48 4.36
C GLY A 33 -29.12 -1.79 5.15
N LEU A 34 -29.19 -2.92 4.44
CA LEU A 34 -29.01 -4.27 4.99
C LEU A 34 -27.73 -4.90 4.45
N TYR A 35 -27.10 -5.77 5.25
CA TYR A 35 -25.99 -6.60 4.76
C TYR A 35 -26.49 -7.51 3.63
N GLY A 36 -25.65 -7.70 2.61
CA GLY A 36 -25.99 -8.46 1.40
C GLY A 36 -26.62 -7.63 0.27
N LEU A 37 -27.12 -6.41 0.55
CA LEU A 37 -27.56 -5.51 -0.52
C LEU A 37 -26.37 -4.76 -1.13
N LYS A 38 -26.27 -4.80 -2.46
CA LYS A 38 -25.21 -4.12 -3.22
C LYS A 38 -25.19 -2.60 -3.01
N GLN A 39 -26.32 -2.00 -2.64
CA GLN A 39 -26.45 -0.55 -2.43
C GLN A 39 -25.99 -0.10 -1.05
N SER A 40 -26.08 -0.96 -0.03
CA SER A 40 -25.90 -0.57 1.38
C SER A 40 -24.55 0.08 1.66
N GLY A 41 -23.47 -0.48 1.11
CA GLY A 41 -22.12 0.06 1.28
C GLY A 41 -21.97 1.47 0.69
N ARG A 42 -22.56 1.71 -0.48
CA ARG A 42 -22.54 3.01 -1.15
C ARG A 42 -23.33 4.05 -0.36
N GLU A 43 -24.55 3.72 0.06
CA GLU A 43 -25.41 4.65 0.80
C GLU A 43 -24.81 4.99 2.17
N TRP A 44 -24.16 4.03 2.82
CA TRP A 44 -23.41 4.27 4.05
C TRP A 44 -22.22 5.21 3.82
N ASN A 45 -21.41 4.95 2.80
CA ASN A 45 -20.28 5.82 2.47
C ASN A 45 -20.75 7.26 2.16
N MET A 46 -21.85 7.43 1.42
CA MET A 46 -22.42 8.74 1.11
C MET A 46 -22.96 9.47 2.34
N GLU A 47 -23.62 8.77 3.27
CA GLU A 47 -24.10 9.37 4.53
C GLU A 47 -22.92 9.83 5.41
N PHE A 48 -21.85 9.02 5.49
CA PHE A 48 -20.66 9.35 6.26
C PHE A 48 -19.87 10.51 5.63
N ASP A 49 -19.68 10.50 4.31
CA ASP A 49 -19.03 11.58 3.56
C ASP A 49 -19.70 12.93 3.83
N LYS A 50 -21.05 12.99 3.75
CA LYS A 50 -21.81 14.20 4.07
C LYS A 50 -21.59 14.68 5.50
N PHE A 51 -21.52 13.77 6.45
CA PHE A 51 -21.24 14.13 7.84
C PHE A 51 -19.84 14.73 7.99
N LEU A 52 -18.81 14.06 7.47
CA LEU A 52 -17.43 14.53 7.57
C LEU A 52 -17.23 15.88 6.89
N GLN A 53 -17.81 16.08 5.70
CA GLN A 53 -17.77 17.38 5.02
C GLN A 53 -18.39 18.49 5.87
N ARG A 54 -19.52 18.24 6.55
CA ARG A 54 -20.13 19.19 7.48
C ARG A 54 -19.27 19.44 8.71
N SER A 55 -18.51 18.45 9.15
CA SER A 55 -17.50 18.57 10.22
C SER A 55 -16.16 19.12 9.72
N ASN A 56 -16.13 19.80 8.56
CA ASN A 56 -14.97 20.48 8.00
C ASN A 56 -13.80 19.55 7.60
N PHE A 57 -14.09 18.28 7.35
CA PHE A 57 -13.12 17.37 6.73
C PHE A 57 -13.17 17.47 5.21
N HIS A 58 -11.99 17.39 4.61
CA HIS A 58 -11.80 17.40 3.16
C HIS A 58 -11.42 16.00 2.71
N ARG A 59 -12.16 15.45 1.76
CA ARG A 59 -11.87 14.15 1.16
C ARG A 59 -10.69 14.27 0.20
N LEU A 60 -9.79 13.30 0.19
CA LEU A 60 -8.72 13.22 -0.79
C LEU A 60 -9.27 12.76 -2.15
N ASP A 61 -8.94 13.47 -3.22
CA ASP A 61 -9.37 13.12 -4.58
C ASP A 61 -8.78 11.78 -5.06
N CYS A 62 -7.52 11.50 -4.69
CA CYS A 62 -6.83 10.27 -5.06
C CYS A 62 -7.24 9.06 -4.20
N ALA A 63 -7.87 9.29 -3.05
CA ALA A 63 -8.27 8.25 -2.12
C ALA A 63 -9.60 8.65 -1.44
N PRO A 64 -10.76 8.42 -2.10
CA PRO A 64 -12.08 8.86 -1.61
C PRO A 64 -12.58 8.20 -0.31
N CYS A 65 -11.72 7.46 0.39
CA CYS A 65 -11.94 6.89 1.71
C CYS A 65 -11.12 7.60 2.81
N ILE A 66 -10.27 8.56 2.44
CA ILE A 66 -9.38 9.28 3.34
C ILE A 66 -9.82 10.75 3.39
N TYR A 67 -9.91 11.25 4.61
CA TYR A 67 -10.38 12.59 4.93
C TYR A 67 -9.37 13.30 5.81
N THR A 68 -9.12 14.58 5.57
CA THR A 68 -8.16 15.39 6.32
C THR A 68 -8.79 16.67 6.85
N ARG A 69 -8.41 17.11 8.05
CA ARG A 69 -8.86 18.36 8.66
C ARG A 69 -7.74 18.98 9.50
N GLY A 70 -7.72 20.31 9.60
CA GLY A 70 -6.83 21.06 10.48
C GLY A 70 -5.38 21.11 9.99
N GLU A 71 -4.51 21.64 10.84
CA GLU A 71 -3.06 21.78 10.63
C GLU A 71 -2.33 21.64 11.97
N GLY A 72 -1.01 21.40 11.94
CA GLY A 72 -0.19 21.29 13.15
C GLY A 72 -0.71 20.21 14.10
N ASP A 73 -0.84 20.54 15.39
CA ASP A 73 -1.33 19.62 16.43
C ASP A 73 -2.80 19.26 16.31
N ASN A 74 -3.58 20.09 15.60
CA ASN A 74 -5.00 19.87 15.31
C ASN A 74 -5.22 19.08 14.01
N PHE A 75 -4.14 18.70 13.31
CA PHE A 75 -4.25 17.93 12.10
C PHE A 75 -4.83 16.54 12.39
N ALA A 76 -5.78 16.11 11.56
CA ALA A 76 -6.38 14.80 11.68
C ALA A 76 -6.61 14.17 10.31
N ILE A 77 -6.39 12.85 10.25
CA ILE A 77 -6.75 12.00 9.13
C ILE A 77 -7.79 10.99 9.64
N VAL A 78 -8.90 10.88 8.91
CA VAL A 78 -9.92 9.86 9.13
C VAL A 78 -9.96 8.98 7.88
N VAL A 79 -9.78 7.67 8.07
CA VAL A 79 -9.89 6.66 7.01
C VAL A 79 -11.12 5.83 7.29
N ILE A 80 -12.00 5.70 6.30
CA ILE A 80 -13.24 4.93 6.41
C ILE A 80 -13.18 3.76 5.44
N TYR A 81 -13.36 2.57 5.98
CA TYR A 81 -13.56 1.36 5.20
C TYR A 81 -14.78 0.63 5.73
N VAL A 82 -15.94 0.90 5.13
CA VAL A 82 -17.21 0.26 5.50
C VAL A 82 -17.50 0.46 7.00
N ASP A 83 -17.41 -0.61 7.79
CA ASP A 83 -17.70 -0.63 9.23
C ASP A 83 -16.48 -0.16 10.05
N ASP A 84 -15.27 -0.21 9.47
CA ASP A 84 -14.02 0.13 10.13
C ASP A 84 -13.64 1.60 9.89
N THR A 85 -13.32 2.31 10.97
CA THR A 85 -12.84 3.70 10.91
C THR A 85 -11.51 3.81 11.64
N LEU A 86 -10.50 4.39 10.97
CA LEU A 86 -9.19 4.66 11.55
C LEU A 86 -9.00 6.17 11.67
N ILE A 87 -8.72 6.63 12.89
CA ILE A 87 -8.45 8.04 13.19
C ILE A 87 -6.98 8.19 13.54
N ILE A 88 -6.31 9.14 12.89
CA ILE A 88 -4.89 9.43 13.05
C ILE A 88 -4.76 10.93 13.34
N ALA A 89 -4.15 11.27 14.46
CA ALA A 89 -3.84 12.66 14.80
C ALA A 89 -2.53 12.71 15.63
N PRO A 90 -1.86 13.88 15.71
CA PRO A 90 -0.68 14.08 16.55
C PRO A 90 -0.97 13.89 18.04
N THR A 91 -2.15 14.33 18.50
CA THR A 91 -2.55 14.28 19.91
C THR A 91 -3.72 13.31 20.13
N LEU A 92 -3.78 12.71 21.33
CA LEU A 92 -4.91 11.86 21.70
C LEU A 92 -6.19 12.66 21.96
N GLU A 93 -6.05 13.93 22.33
CA GLU A 93 -7.17 14.85 22.52
C GLU A 93 -7.93 15.05 21.20
N THR A 94 -7.22 15.35 20.11
CA THR A 94 -7.83 15.46 18.78
C THR A 94 -8.56 14.16 18.38
N VAL A 95 -7.97 13.00 18.67
CA VAL A 95 -8.63 11.71 18.43
C VAL A 95 -9.92 11.57 19.23
N ARG A 96 -9.92 11.95 20.51
CA ARG A 96 -11.11 11.89 21.38
C ARG A 96 -12.22 12.79 20.90
N CYS A 97 -11.91 14.05 20.57
CA CYS A 97 -12.91 14.99 20.04
C CYS A 97 -13.56 14.45 18.77
N ILE A 98 -12.77 13.91 17.83
CA ILE A 98 -13.32 13.33 16.59
C ILE A 98 -14.19 12.09 16.87
N LYS A 99 -13.79 11.23 17.81
CA LYS A 99 -14.60 10.09 18.25
C LYS A 99 -15.92 10.55 18.86
N GLU A 100 -15.90 11.59 19.67
CA GLU A 100 -17.11 12.17 20.26
C GLU A 100 -18.02 12.78 19.19
N GLU A 101 -17.47 13.55 18.25
CA GLU A 101 -18.23 14.10 17.11
C GLU A 101 -18.94 13.00 16.30
N ILE A 102 -18.23 11.93 15.93
CA ILE A 102 -18.81 10.79 15.21
C ILE A 102 -19.81 10.04 16.10
N GLY A 103 -19.46 9.84 17.36
CA GLY A 103 -20.24 9.12 18.38
C GLY A 103 -21.57 9.77 18.73
N GLN A 104 -21.69 11.10 18.56
CA GLN A 104 -22.96 11.82 18.70
C GLN A 104 -23.99 11.39 17.66
N ARG A 105 -23.54 10.99 16.46
CA ARG A 105 -24.42 10.63 15.35
C ARG A 105 -24.67 9.13 15.27
N TRP A 106 -23.64 8.31 15.53
CA TRP A 106 -23.73 6.86 15.41
C TRP A 106 -23.10 6.17 16.61
N ARG A 107 -23.74 5.09 17.05
CA ARG A 107 -23.15 4.21 18.05
C ARG A 107 -21.91 3.53 17.45
N MET A 108 -20.76 3.82 18.04
CA MET A 108 -19.46 3.26 17.65
C MET A 108 -18.81 2.53 18.82
N GLU A 109 -18.05 1.49 18.52
CA GLU A 109 -17.21 0.79 19.49
C GLU A 109 -15.78 1.33 19.38
N ASP A 110 -15.22 1.75 20.51
CA ASP A 110 -13.84 2.22 20.53
C ASP A 110 -12.88 1.03 20.65
N GLY A 111 -12.23 0.69 19.53
CA GLY A 111 -11.17 -0.32 19.50
C GLY A 111 -9.86 0.09 20.19
N GLY A 112 -9.79 1.30 20.75
CA GLY A 112 -8.64 1.81 21.48
C GLY A 112 -7.44 2.08 20.56
N ASN A 113 -6.24 1.73 21.04
CA ASN A 113 -5.04 1.81 20.22
C ASN A 113 -5.10 0.76 19.10
N VAL A 114 -4.88 1.19 17.85
CA VAL A 114 -4.92 0.25 16.72
C VAL A 114 -3.89 -0.86 16.93
N SER A 115 -4.38 -2.09 16.87
CA SER A 115 -3.55 -3.30 16.83
C SER A 115 -3.79 -4.08 15.54
N HIS A 116 -4.97 -3.95 14.95
CA HIS A 116 -5.35 -4.55 13.67
C HIS A 116 -6.23 -3.56 12.90
N PHE A 117 -6.06 -3.50 11.59
CA PHE A 117 -6.93 -2.75 10.68
C PHE A 117 -6.94 -3.45 9.33
N LEU A 118 -8.13 -3.80 8.80
CA LEU A 118 -8.29 -4.49 7.51
C LEU A 118 -7.43 -5.76 7.37
N GLY A 119 -7.35 -6.57 8.43
CA GLY A 119 -6.56 -7.80 8.46
C GLY A 119 -5.03 -7.58 8.56
N ILE A 120 -4.56 -6.33 8.64
CA ILE A 120 -3.16 -5.99 8.87
C ILE A 120 -2.96 -5.78 10.37
N LYS A 121 -2.08 -6.57 10.98
CA LYS A 121 -1.61 -6.35 12.34
C LYS A 121 -0.60 -5.21 12.37
N ILE A 122 -0.83 -4.26 13.25
CA ILE A 122 -0.03 -3.05 13.42
C ILE A 122 0.58 -3.07 14.81
N THR A 123 1.90 -3.02 14.90
CA THR A 123 2.63 -2.86 16.16
C THR A 123 3.42 -1.55 16.11
N ARG A 124 3.33 -0.74 17.16
CA ARG A 124 4.05 0.55 17.22
C ARG A 124 5.01 0.55 18.41
N ASP A 125 6.25 0.95 18.17
CA ASP A 125 7.20 1.29 19.23
C ASP A 125 7.38 2.81 19.25
N ARG A 126 6.80 3.45 20.28
CA ARG A 126 6.85 4.91 20.45
C ARG A 126 8.25 5.41 20.84
N LYS A 127 9.05 4.62 21.55
CA LYS A 127 10.42 4.99 21.95
C LYS A 127 11.35 4.92 20.75
N ALA A 128 11.27 3.82 19.99
CA ALA A 128 12.05 3.66 18.77
C ALA A 128 11.55 4.55 17.62
N LYS A 129 10.29 5.01 17.68
CA LYS A 129 9.53 5.68 16.61
C LYS A 129 9.37 4.79 15.38
N THR A 130 9.10 3.50 15.59
CA THR A 130 8.90 2.51 14.52
C THR A 130 7.49 1.95 14.51
N MET A 131 7.07 1.44 13.36
CA MET A 131 5.78 0.77 13.19
C MET A 131 5.93 -0.44 12.27
N ASP A 132 5.50 -1.60 12.74
CA ASP A 132 5.54 -2.86 11.99
C ASP A 132 4.14 -3.22 11.47
N LEU A 133 4.06 -3.62 10.21
CA LEU A 133 2.84 -4.14 9.57
C LEU A 133 3.01 -5.63 9.22
N LYS A 134 2.11 -6.48 9.68
CA LYS A 134 2.17 -7.94 9.53
C LYS A 134 0.82 -8.53 9.11
N GLN A 135 0.83 -9.55 8.27
CA GLN A 135 -0.38 -10.34 7.93
C GLN A 135 -0.24 -11.82 8.33
N THR A 136 0.60 -12.11 9.33
CA THR A 136 0.90 -13.47 9.76
C THR A 136 -0.33 -14.30 10.11
N SER A 137 -1.34 -13.71 10.75
CA SER A 137 -2.58 -14.42 11.12
C SER A 137 -3.38 -14.85 9.89
N TYR A 138 -3.51 -13.96 8.91
CA TYR A 138 -4.19 -14.27 7.64
C TYR A 138 -3.45 -15.37 6.87
N VAL A 139 -2.12 -15.26 6.79
CA VAL A 139 -1.28 -16.29 6.17
C VAL A 139 -1.46 -17.64 6.86
N LYS A 140 -1.48 -17.69 8.21
CA LYS A 140 -1.71 -18.93 8.95
C LYS A 140 -3.06 -19.56 8.63
N GLN A 141 -4.14 -18.77 8.66
CA GLN A 141 -5.48 -19.26 8.33
C GLN A 141 -5.52 -19.86 6.92
N LEU A 142 -4.94 -19.16 5.94
CA LEU A 142 -4.89 -19.60 4.55
C LEU A 142 -4.06 -20.89 4.37
N LEU A 143 -2.99 -21.05 5.14
CA LEU A 143 -2.19 -22.28 5.15
C LEU A 143 -2.93 -23.44 5.82
N ASP A 144 -3.60 -23.21 6.94
CA ASP A 144 -4.35 -24.25 7.65
C ASP A 144 -5.51 -24.79 6.81
N GLU A 145 -6.14 -23.92 6.01
CA GLU A 145 -7.26 -24.27 5.15
C GLU A 145 -6.83 -24.95 3.84
N HIS A 146 -5.72 -24.52 3.22
CA HIS A 146 -5.41 -24.90 1.84
C HIS A 146 -4.07 -25.61 1.62
N LEU A 147 -3.13 -25.59 2.58
CA LEU A 147 -1.84 -26.28 2.42
C LEU A 147 -2.02 -27.78 2.66
N ASP A 148 -1.59 -28.60 1.70
CA ASP A 148 -1.61 -30.05 1.85
C ASP A 148 -0.57 -30.47 2.89
N LYS A 149 -1.05 -30.95 4.04
CA LYS A 149 -0.25 -31.40 5.19
C LYS A 149 0.70 -32.57 4.85
N ARG A 150 0.46 -33.30 3.76
CA ARG A 150 1.33 -34.39 3.29
C ARG A 150 2.58 -33.87 2.55
N ARG A 151 2.62 -32.60 2.16
CA ARG A 151 3.79 -32.00 1.50
C ARG A 151 4.86 -31.66 2.52
N ARG A 152 6.11 -31.97 2.18
CA ARG A 152 7.27 -31.56 2.99
C ARG A 152 7.38 -30.04 3.01
N LYS A 153 7.73 -29.48 4.17
CA LYS A 153 8.16 -28.08 4.28
C LYS A 153 9.45 -27.93 3.47
N SER A 154 9.38 -27.21 2.37
CA SER A 154 10.54 -26.89 1.54
C SER A 154 10.70 -25.39 1.48
N SER A 155 11.88 -24.91 1.87
CA SER A 155 12.28 -23.51 1.62
C SER A 155 12.51 -23.39 0.13
N ILE A 156 11.46 -23.07 -0.61
CA ILE A 156 11.54 -22.80 -2.04
C ILE A 156 11.70 -21.28 -2.15
N PRO A 157 12.87 -20.77 -2.57
CA PRO A 157 13.00 -19.38 -2.98
C PRO A 157 11.91 -19.05 -4.00
N LEU A 158 11.31 -17.85 -3.93
CA LEU A 158 10.20 -17.44 -4.81
C LEU A 158 10.46 -17.66 -6.32
N GLN A 159 11.74 -17.70 -6.71
CA GLN A 159 12.21 -17.88 -8.07
C GLN A 159 12.19 -19.32 -8.58
N ASP A 160 12.10 -20.29 -7.67
CA ASP A 160 12.20 -21.72 -7.98
C ASP A 160 10.82 -22.41 -8.03
N ILE A 161 9.73 -21.64 -8.01
CA ILE A 161 8.38 -22.16 -8.23
C ILE A 161 8.19 -22.35 -9.74
N PRO A 162 8.11 -23.59 -10.26
CA PRO A 162 7.90 -23.82 -11.68
C PRO A 162 6.48 -23.40 -12.04
N VAL A 163 6.40 -22.49 -13.01
CA VAL A 163 5.17 -22.08 -13.68
C VAL A 163 5.11 -22.90 -14.98
N PRO A 164 3.94 -23.40 -15.43
CA PRO A 164 3.82 -24.07 -16.71
C PRO A 164 4.43 -23.21 -17.83
N GLU A 165 5.20 -23.84 -18.71
CA GLU A 165 6.14 -23.21 -19.66
C GLU A 165 5.53 -22.04 -20.43
N THR A 166 5.81 -20.82 -19.97
CA THR A 166 5.94 -19.53 -20.70
C THR A 166 5.90 -18.34 -19.73
N ALA A 167 6.76 -18.31 -18.70
CA ALA A 167 7.07 -17.07 -17.98
C ALA A 167 8.18 -17.30 -16.95
N ALA A 168 9.20 -16.44 -16.98
CA ALA A 168 10.15 -16.30 -15.89
C ALA A 168 9.46 -15.66 -14.67
N SER A 169 9.40 -16.40 -13.54
CA SER A 169 9.19 -16.00 -12.12
C SER A 169 8.31 -14.77 -11.79
N ILE A 170 7.28 -14.93 -10.94
CA ILE A 170 6.94 -14.21 -9.66
C ILE A 170 5.73 -14.96 -9.03
N ALA A 171 5.53 -14.95 -7.71
CA ALA A 171 4.24 -15.28 -7.07
C ALA A 171 3.02 -14.56 -7.68
N ASP A 172 3.10 -13.29 -8.05
CA ASP A 172 2.02 -12.55 -8.75
C ASP A 172 1.71 -13.14 -10.12
N GLN A 173 2.74 -13.58 -10.87
CA GLN A 173 2.53 -14.30 -12.12
C GLN A 173 2.01 -15.72 -11.87
N ALA A 174 2.48 -16.42 -10.84
CA ALA A 174 1.93 -17.72 -10.47
C ALA A 174 0.45 -17.60 -10.11
N VAL A 175 0.07 -16.64 -9.27
CA VAL A 175 -1.33 -16.35 -8.92
C VAL A 175 -2.11 -15.90 -10.16
N GLY A 176 -1.55 -15.01 -11.00
CA GLY A 176 -2.18 -14.55 -12.23
C GLY A 176 -2.38 -15.66 -13.27
N VAL A 177 -1.42 -16.57 -13.41
CA VAL A 177 -1.53 -17.76 -14.28
C VAL A 177 -2.54 -18.74 -13.70
N LEU A 178 -2.49 -19.03 -12.40
CA LEU A 178 -3.48 -19.89 -11.73
C LEU A 178 -4.90 -19.33 -11.85
N ALA A 179 -5.06 -18.01 -11.73
CA ALA A 179 -6.34 -17.34 -11.88
C ALA A 179 -6.96 -17.53 -13.28
N ARG A 180 -6.12 -17.64 -14.34
CA ARG A 180 -6.59 -17.91 -15.71
C ARG A 180 -7.15 -19.32 -15.89
N TYR A 181 -6.75 -20.26 -15.05
CA TYR A 181 -7.17 -21.66 -15.12
C TYR A 181 -8.18 -22.06 -14.03
N MET A 182 -8.89 -21.11 -13.42
CA MET A 182 -9.90 -21.41 -12.39
C MET A 182 -11.08 -22.24 -12.90
N THR A 183 -11.33 -22.27 -14.21
CA THR A 183 -12.40 -23.07 -14.84
C THR A 183 -11.97 -24.49 -15.19
N GLN A 184 -10.66 -24.75 -15.37
CA GLN A 184 -10.13 -26.08 -15.70
C GLN A 184 -8.78 -26.32 -15.01
N LEU A 185 -8.85 -26.81 -13.78
CA LEU A 185 -7.69 -27.04 -12.92
C LEU A 185 -6.98 -28.35 -13.30
N SER A 186 -5.69 -28.27 -13.65
CA SER A 186 -4.83 -29.44 -13.85
C SER A 186 -4.05 -29.78 -12.56
N ARG A 187 -3.49 -30.99 -12.50
CA ARG A 187 -2.62 -31.40 -11.38
C ARG A 187 -1.37 -30.53 -11.26
N GLU A 188 -0.89 -29.97 -12.37
CA GLU A 188 0.23 -29.04 -12.39
C GLU A 188 -0.15 -27.70 -11.74
N HIS A 189 -1.34 -27.16 -12.04
CA HIS A 189 -1.85 -25.94 -11.42
C HIS A 189 -1.99 -26.10 -9.90
N TYR A 190 -2.52 -27.23 -9.45
CA TYR A 190 -2.59 -27.56 -8.02
C TYR A 190 -1.18 -27.61 -7.39
N ASN A 191 -0.22 -28.26 -8.05
CA ASN A 191 1.14 -28.35 -7.55
C ASN A 191 1.83 -26.98 -7.45
N THR A 192 1.59 -26.07 -8.41
CA THR A 192 2.11 -24.69 -8.38
C THR A 192 1.44 -23.88 -7.27
N ALA A 193 0.12 -23.99 -7.09
CA ALA A 193 -0.59 -23.35 -5.98
C ALA A 193 -0.03 -23.80 -4.62
N GLN A 194 0.21 -25.10 -4.44
CA GLN A 194 0.82 -25.64 -3.23
C GLN A 194 2.24 -25.10 -2.98
N LYS A 195 3.02 -24.83 -4.03
CA LYS A 195 4.35 -24.19 -3.90
C LYS A 195 4.25 -22.73 -3.48
N VAL A 196 3.25 -21.99 -3.95
CA VAL A 196 2.96 -20.62 -3.47
C VAL A 196 2.61 -20.64 -1.98
N LEU A 197 1.78 -21.59 -1.55
CA LEU A 197 1.47 -21.78 -0.12
C LEU A 197 2.72 -22.13 0.70
N GLN A 198 3.58 -23.02 0.20
CA GLN A 198 4.86 -23.34 0.86
C GLN A 198 5.77 -22.11 0.97
N TYR A 199 5.80 -21.23 -0.03
CA TYR A 199 6.53 -19.97 0.06
C TYR A 199 5.97 -19.07 1.18
N LEU A 200 4.64 -18.88 1.21
CA LEU A 200 3.98 -18.10 2.26
C LEU A 200 4.26 -18.68 3.66
N ASP A 201 4.35 -20.00 3.81
CA ASP A 201 4.74 -20.68 5.05
C ASP A 201 6.14 -20.27 5.55
N HIS A 202 7.09 -20.03 4.64
CA HIS A 202 8.45 -19.58 4.98
C HIS A 202 8.55 -18.07 5.17
N THR A 203 7.67 -17.29 4.55
CA THR A 203 7.69 -15.82 4.61
C THR A 203 6.64 -15.21 5.54
N ARG A 204 5.88 -16.03 6.29
CA ARG A 204 4.75 -15.59 7.13
C ARG A 204 5.11 -14.53 8.18
N ASP A 205 6.38 -14.48 8.60
CA ASP A 205 6.89 -13.58 9.63
C ASP A 205 7.66 -12.37 9.04
N ILE A 206 7.77 -12.28 7.72
CA ILE A 206 8.29 -11.10 7.06
C ILE A 206 7.30 -9.94 7.29
N HIS A 207 7.82 -8.79 7.64
CA HIS A 207 7.01 -7.61 7.93
C HIS A 207 7.64 -6.33 7.40
N LEU A 208 6.78 -5.35 7.10
CA LEU A 208 7.18 -4.00 6.74
C LEU A 208 7.42 -3.20 8.02
N GLN A 209 8.57 -2.53 8.14
CA GLN A 209 8.88 -1.66 9.27
C GLN A 209 9.09 -0.21 8.82
N TYR A 210 8.17 0.67 9.20
CA TYR A 210 8.29 2.12 9.05
C TYR A 210 9.10 2.76 10.19
N GLY A 211 9.72 3.90 9.92
CA GLY A 211 10.44 4.71 10.91
C GLY A 211 11.85 4.20 11.28
N SER A 212 12.31 3.14 10.62
CA SER A 212 13.63 2.54 10.87
C SER A 212 14.79 3.36 10.26
N ASN A 213 14.54 4.17 9.23
CA ASN A 213 15.55 5.01 8.58
C ASN A 213 15.47 6.46 9.08
N LYS A 214 16.12 6.75 10.20
CA LYS A 214 16.13 8.08 10.84
C LYS A 214 17.00 9.12 10.11
N GLN A 215 17.79 8.71 9.11
CA GLN A 215 18.71 9.61 8.41
C GLN A 215 18.12 10.28 7.17
N GLN A 216 16.94 9.86 6.72
CA GLN A 216 16.26 10.51 5.59
C GLN A 216 15.30 11.60 6.11
N GLY A 217 15.68 12.87 5.90
CA GLY A 217 14.86 14.04 6.24
C GLY A 217 13.70 14.35 5.28
N PHE A 218 13.43 13.48 4.30
CA PHE A 218 12.34 13.63 3.33
C PHE A 218 11.71 12.27 3.01
N LEU A 219 10.41 12.25 2.73
CA LEU A 219 9.71 11.06 2.25
C LEU A 219 10.18 10.76 0.82
N MET A 220 10.70 9.55 0.60
CA MET A 220 11.13 9.09 -0.72
C MET A 220 10.04 8.25 -1.36
N ALA A 221 9.45 8.75 -2.44
CA ALA A 221 8.51 8.00 -3.26
C ALA A 221 9.23 7.46 -4.51
N HIS A 222 9.00 6.19 -4.82
CA HIS A 222 9.49 5.53 -6.03
C HIS A 222 8.31 5.35 -7.00
N SER A 223 8.58 5.50 -8.30
CA SER A 223 7.60 5.27 -9.36
C SER A 223 8.25 4.41 -10.44
N ASP A 224 7.47 3.50 -11.02
CA ASP A 224 7.89 2.60 -12.10
C ASP A 224 7.76 3.21 -13.51
N ALA A 225 7.60 4.54 -13.59
CA ALA A 225 7.58 5.27 -14.85
C ALA A 225 8.94 5.17 -15.56
N ASN A 226 8.94 4.62 -16.78
CA ASN A 226 10.13 4.50 -17.61
C ASN A 226 10.58 5.86 -18.18
N TRP A 227 11.90 6.07 -18.18
CA TRP A 227 12.53 7.15 -18.94
C TRP A 227 12.71 6.69 -20.38
N ALA A 228 11.68 6.87 -21.22
CA ALA A 228 11.72 6.67 -22.67
C ALA A 228 12.28 5.30 -23.13
N SER A 229 11.42 4.29 -23.25
CA SER A 229 11.73 3.07 -24.01
C SER A 229 11.13 3.15 -25.42
N ASP A 230 11.66 4.01 -26.27
CA ASP A 230 11.58 3.84 -27.73
C ASP A 230 12.65 4.71 -28.43
N ALA A 231 13.50 4.07 -29.25
CA ALA A 231 14.55 4.73 -30.04
C ALA A 231 14.01 5.21 -31.40
N THR A 232 12.72 4.96 -31.69
CA THR A 232 12.11 5.26 -32.97
C THR A 232 10.83 6.09 -32.78
N ALA A 233 10.97 7.39 -33.05
CA ALA A 233 9.92 8.30 -33.48
C ALA A 233 8.56 8.24 -32.74
N GLN A 234 8.45 9.02 -31.65
CA GLN A 234 7.33 9.89 -31.22
C GLN A 234 7.32 10.01 -29.69
N HIS A 235 8.19 10.89 -29.18
CA HIS A 235 8.37 11.13 -27.74
C HIS A 235 7.14 11.78 -27.08
N LYS A 236 6.40 11.00 -26.28
CA LYS A 236 5.61 11.52 -25.14
C LYS A 236 5.94 10.70 -23.88
N SER A 237 7.18 10.77 -23.39
CA SER A 237 7.45 10.39 -22.00
C SER A 237 6.95 11.54 -21.11
N SER A 238 5.81 11.31 -20.44
CA SER A 238 5.22 12.29 -19.54
C SER A 238 6.11 12.55 -18.31
N SER A 239 6.85 11.53 -17.84
CA SER A 239 7.74 11.58 -16.69
C SER A 239 9.11 12.21 -17.00
N GLY A 240 9.76 11.81 -18.11
CA GLY A 240 11.05 12.37 -18.53
C GLY A 240 10.97 13.86 -18.88
N SER A 241 9.86 14.27 -19.50
CA SER A 241 9.57 15.68 -19.77
C SER A 241 9.38 16.47 -18.48
N ALA A 242 8.72 15.91 -17.45
CA ALA A 242 8.57 16.58 -16.16
C ALA A 242 9.92 16.86 -15.50
N VAL A 243 10.86 15.90 -15.56
CA VAL A 243 12.19 16.07 -14.97
C VAL A 243 13.05 17.05 -15.78
N PHE A 244 12.99 17.01 -17.11
CA PHE A 244 13.73 17.95 -17.96
C PHE A 244 13.23 19.39 -17.78
N VAL A 245 11.91 19.60 -17.84
CA VAL A 245 11.25 20.91 -17.61
C VAL A 245 11.49 21.43 -16.19
N SER A 246 11.67 20.53 -15.21
CA SER A 246 11.96 20.92 -13.83
C SER A 246 13.40 21.36 -13.58
N LYS A 247 14.36 21.05 -14.47
CA LYS A 247 15.79 21.32 -14.30
C LYS A 247 16.29 22.58 -15.01
N ASP A 248 15.64 23.01 -16.10
CA ASP A 248 16.08 24.17 -16.89
C ASP A 248 14.99 25.27 -16.96
N PRO A 249 15.18 26.40 -16.25
CA PRO A 249 14.27 27.54 -16.26
C PRO A 249 14.40 28.46 -17.49
N ALA A 250 15.07 28.09 -18.59
CA ALA A 250 15.26 29.01 -19.73
C ALA A 250 14.56 28.61 -21.04
N GLN A 251 14.04 27.38 -21.17
CA GLN A 251 13.63 26.84 -22.49
C GLN A 251 12.13 26.89 -22.83
N HIS A 252 11.35 27.85 -22.31
CA HIS A 252 9.87 27.78 -22.34
C HIS A 252 9.21 28.26 -23.63
N TRP A 253 9.82 29.18 -24.37
CA TRP A 253 9.11 29.85 -25.47
C TRP A 253 8.79 28.92 -26.65
N LYS A 254 9.47 27.75 -26.72
CA LYS A 254 9.23 26.73 -27.75
C LYS A 254 8.15 25.69 -27.39
N LEU A 255 7.59 25.70 -26.18
CA LEU A 255 6.66 24.67 -25.71
C LEU A 255 5.34 25.28 -25.22
N LYS A 256 4.62 25.96 -26.12
CA LYS A 256 3.32 26.62 -25.85
C LYS A 256 2.15 25.67 -25.48
N HIS A 257 2.38 24.35 -25.41
CA HIS A 257 1.37 23.33 -25.10
C HIS A 257 1.70 22.49 -23.85
N ILE A 258 2.48 23.03 -22.91
CA ILE A 258 2.77 22.32 -21.65
C ILE A 258 1.51 22.33 -20.77
N ASP A 259 1.01 21.12 -20.54
CA ASP A 259 -0.15 20.77 -19.72
C ASP A 259 0.01 21.30 -18.27
N THR A 260 -1.05 21.87 -17.66
CA THR A 260 -1.03 22.56 -16.35
C THR A 260 -0.36 21.74 -15.23
N LYS A 261 -0.41 20.41 -15.33
CA LYS A 261 0.24 19.46 -14.42
C LYS A 261 1.77 19.63 -14.31
N TYR A 262 2.44 20.11 -15.34
CA TYR A 262 3.90 20.32 -15.33
C TYR A 262 4.30 21.60 -14.58
N HIS A 263 3.47 22.64 -14.65
CA HIS A 263 3.63 23.84 -13.84
C HIS A 263 3.48 23.51 -12.35
N PHE A 264 2.47 22.71 -12.00
CA PHE A 264 2.27 22.24 -10.63
C PHE A 264 3.50 21.52 -10.06
N ILE A 265 4.09 20.58 -10.80
CA ILE A 265 5.29 19.84 -10.34
C ILE A 265 6.50 20.79 -10.18
N ARG A 266 6.68 21.72 -11.12
CA ARG A 266 7.77 22.69 -11.08
C ARG A 266 7.63 23.63 -9.88
N ASP A 267 6.45 24.18 -9.66
CA ASP A 267 6.20 25.13 -8.57
C ASP A 267 6.42 24.43 -7.21
N ASN A 268 6.01 23.16 -7.08
CA ASN A 268 6.33 22.35 -5.89
C ASN A 268 7.83 22.02 -5.73
N MET A 269 8.60 21.94 -6.82
CA MET A 269 10.07 21.77 -6.77
C MET A 269 10.76 23.08 -6.36
N GLN A 270 10.30 24.23 -6.87
CA GLN A 270 10.80 25.56 -6.50
C GLN A 270 10.53 25.86 -5.02
N ASP A 271 9.33 25.53 -4.55
CA ASP A 271 8.94 25.61 -3.13
C ASP A 271 9.63 24.57 -2.24
N ARG A 272 10.51 23.72 -2.79
CA ARG A 272 11.20 22.61 -2.12
C ARG A 272 10.27 21.60 -1.44
N LYS A 273 8.99 21.56 -1.84
CA LYS A 273 7.99 20.58 -1.36
C LYS A 273 8.25 19.19 -1.91
N VAL A 274 8.79 19.08 -3.13
CA VAL A 274 9.10 17.81 -3.81
C VAL A 274 10.51 17.85 -4.40
N ARG A 275 11.23 16.73 -4.33
CA ARG A 275 12.53 16.55 -4.98
C ARG A 275 12.47 15.37 -5.94
N ILE A 276 12.64 15.64 -7.23
CA ILE A 276 12.69 14.58 -8.24
C ILE A 276 14.15 14.16 -8.45
N LYS A 277 14.42 12.86 -8.31
CA LYS A 277 15.72 12.25 -8.60
C LYS A 277 15.54 11.15 -9.63
N TYR A 278 16.47 11.10 -10.58
CA TYR A 278 16.58 9.92 -11.43
C TYR A 278 17.10 8.75 -10.58
N ILE A 279 16.47 7.59 -10.74
CA ILE A 279 16.86 6.34 -10.08
C ILE A 279 17.04 5.31 -11.18
N ASN A 280 18.16 4.59 -11.17
CA ASN A 280 18.38 3.49 -12.11
C ASN A 280 17.31 2.42 -11.90
N THR A 281 16.82 1.80 -12.97
CA THR A 281 15.86 0.68 -12.93
C THR A 281 16.27 -0.41 -11.92
N ALA A 282 17.57 -0.73 -11.81
CA ALA A 282 18.07 -1.73 -10.87
C ALA A 282 17.90 -1.35 -9.38
N ASP A 283 17.75 -0.05 -9.10
CA ASP A 283 17.61 0.51 -7.75
C ASP A 283 16.18 1.05 -7.51
N ASN A 284 15.27 0.88 -8.47
CA ASN A 284 13.90 1.33 -8.34
C ASN A 284 13.08 0.36 -7.48
N LEU A 285 12.81 0.74 -6.23
CA LEU A 285 12.02 -0.08 -5.31
C LEU A 285 10.59 -0.34 -5.81
N ALA A 286 10.04 0.55 -6.65
CA ALA A 286 8.70 0.39 -7.21
C ALA A 286 8.60 -0.79 -8.18
N ASP A 287 9.70 -1.16 -8.85
CA ASP A 287 9.70 -2.27 -9.82
C ASP A 287 9.34 -3.61 -9.16
N LEU A 288 9.60 -3.78 -7.85
CA LEU A 288 9.17 -4.98 -7.12
C LEU A 288 7.64 -5.17 -7.15
N PHE A 289 6.88 -4.07 -7.18
CA PHE A 289 5.42 -4.12 -7.13
C PHE A 289 4.78 -4.21 -8.51
N THR A 290 5.52 -4.00 -9.60
CA THR A 290 4.92 -3.90 -10.94
C THR A 290 5.60 -4.76 -11.99
N LYS A 291 6.77 -5.33 -11.70
CA LYS A 291 7.56 -6.11 -12.67
C LYS A 291 8.13 -7.40 -12.08
N PRO A 292 8.38 -8.41 -12.93
CA PRO A 292 9.20 -9.56 -12.56
C PRO A 292 10.65 -9.15 -12.33
N VAL A 293 11.13 -9.33 -11.10
CA VAL A 293 12.49 -8.95 -10.69
C VAL A 293 13.30 -10.16 -10.23
N GLY A 294 14.57 -10.20 -10.63
CA GLY A 294 15.53 -11.25 -10.24
C GLY A 294 15.97 -11.15 -8.76
N LYS A 295 16.71 -12.16 -8.29
CA LYS A 295 17.10 -12.35 -6.86
C LYS A 295 17.80 -11.15 -6.26
N THR A 296 18.73 -10.58 -7.00
CA THR A 296 19.56 -9.47 -6.56
C THR A 296 18.71 -8.22 -6.34
N ILE A 297 17.80 -7.92 -7.28
CA ILE A 297 16.89 -6.77 -7.20
C ILE A 297 15.90 -6.99 -6.05
N LEU A 298 15.35 -8.21 -5.91
CA LEU A 298 14.46 -8.57 -4.79
C LEU A 298 15.14 -8.36 -3.42
N GLN A 299 16.40 -8.78 -3.26
CA GLN A 299 17.14 -8.59 -2.01
C GLN A 299 17.38 -7.11 -1.69
N ARG A 300 17.78 -6.31 -2.68
CA ARG A 300 17.93 -4.86 -2.53
C ARG A 300 16.60 -4.18 -2.21
N ALA A 301 15.54 -4.56 -2.93
CA ALA A 301 14.20 -4.02 -2.71
C ALA A 301 13.70 -4.33 -1.30
N ARG A 302 13.95 -5.55 -0.80
CA ARG A 302 13.64 -5.93 0.59
C ARG A 302 14.35 -5.04 1.61
N GLN A 303 15.63 -4.75 1.40
CA GLN A 303 16.38 -3.85 2.28
C GLN A 303 15.85 -2.41 2.20
N GLY A 304 15.60 -1.91 0.99
CA GLY A 304 15.11 -0.54 0.74
C GLY A 304 13.69 -0.29 1.27
N LEU A 305 12.81 -1.29 1.19
CA LEU A 305 11.44 -1.23 1.73
C LEU A 305 11.39 -1.42 3.25
N GLY A 306 12.54 -1.67 3.90
CA GLY A 306 12.58 -1.94 5.34
C GLY A 306 11.90 -3.25 5.72
N LEU A 307 11.86 -4.24 4.81
CA LEU A 307 11.34 -5.56 5.11
C LEU A 307 12.28 -6.28 6.08
N LYS A 308 11.75 -6.76 7.20
CA LYS A 308 12.50 -7.43 8.25
C LYS A 308 12.06 -8.88 8.41
N THR A 309 13.02 -9.77 8.62
CA THR A 309 12.80 -11.15 9.03
C THR A 309 13.12 -11.34 10.52
N GLN A 310 12.64 -12.43 11.13
CA GLN A 310 13.04 -12.77 12.50
C GLN A 310 14.57 -12.96 12.63
N HIS A 311 15.24 -13.44 11.58
CA HIS A 311 16.68 -13.65 11.57
C HIS A 311 17.48 -12.32 11.63
N ASP A 312 16.94 -11.26 11.04
CA ASP A 312 17.56 -9.92 11.05
C ASP A 312 17.46 -9.22 12.41
N ALA A 313 16.50 -9.61 13.25
CA ALA A 313 16.32 -9.07 14.60
C ALA A 313 17.39 -9.60 15.58
N VAL A 314 17.82 -10.85 15.40
CA VAL A 314 18.87 -11.48 16.23
C VAL A 314 20.24 -10.89 15.94
N ALA A 315 20.54 -10.57 14.68
CA ALA A 315 21.83 -10.01 14.28
C ALA A 315 22.12 -8.60 14.85
N ARG A 316 21.10 -7.87 15.33
CA ARG A 316 21.27 -6.55 15.97
C ARG A 316 21.66 -6.61 17.46
N GLN A 317 21.61 -7.79 18.08
CA GLN A 317 22.01 -7.96 19.49
C GLN A 317 23.49 -8.31 19.67
N SER A 318 24.24 -8.53 18.59
CA SER A 318 25.70 -8.63 18.65
C SER A 318 26.32 -7.23 18.50
N PRO A 319 27.32 -6.85 19.32
CA PRO A 319 27.93 -5.53 19.24
C PRO A 319 28.61 -5.37 17.87
N ALA A 320 28.20 -4.34 17.13
CA ALA A 320 28.78 -4.02 15.83
C ALA A 320 30.25 -3.62 16.02
N LEU A 321 31.15 -4.36 15.36
CA LEU A 321 32.53 -3.92 15.16
C LEU A 321 32.51 -2.63 14.31
N PRO A 322 33.27 -1.59 14.69
CA PRO A 322 33.27 -0.33 13.95
C PRO A 322 33.89 -0.53 12.57
N LEU A 323 33.14 -0.11 11.54
CA LEU A 323 33.62 0.02 10.17
C LEU A 323 34.74 1.07 10.15
N ARG A 324 35.94 0.65 9.76
CA ARG A 324 37.09 1.54 9.53
C ARG A 324 36.73 2.55 8.44
N GLU A 325 36.89 3.83 8.75
CA GLU A 325 36.80 4.95 7.83
C GLU A 325 37.82 4.77 6.70
N ALA A 326 37.33 4.76 5.46
CA ALA A 326 38.18 4.90 4.28
C ALA A 326 38.55 6.38 4.16
N VAL A 327 39.81 6.69 4.50
CA VAL A 327 40.42 8.01 4.32
C VAL A 327 40.40 8.37 2.84
N GLU A 328 39.84 9.55 2.55
CA GLU A 328 39.89 10.21 1.24
C GLU A 328 41.36 10.44 0.83
N GLY A 329 41.77 9.80 -0.26
CA GLY A 329 43.03 10.07 -0.94
C GLY A 329 42.86 11.22 -1.92
N ASP A 330 43.28 12.40 -1.48
CA ASP A 330 43.33 13.64 -2.24
C ASP A 330 44.24 13.52 -3.47
N ALA A 331 43.76 14.04 -4.60
CA ALA A 331 44.45 14.01 -5.88
C ALA A 331 45.16 15.35 -6.12
N THR A 332 46.47 15.40 -5.90
CA THR A 332 47.31 16.50 -6.41
C THR A 332 48.64 16.01 -6.99
N LYS A 333 48.70 16.12 -8.34
CA LYS A 333 49.83 16.54 -9.20
C LYS A 333 51.28 16.15 -8.86
N GLN A 334 51.92 15.53 -9.86
CA GLN A 334 53.25 15.82 -10.48
C GLN A 334 53.81 14.45 -10.93
N GLY A 335 54.11 14.18 -12.21
CA GLY A 335 54.98 14.93 -13.10
C GLY A 335 56.38 14.30 -13.06
N SER A 336 56.80 13.72 -14.18
CA SER A 336 58.19 13.37 -14.59
C SER A 336 58.56 11.88 -14.65
N ARG A 337 58.90 11.41 -15.87
CA ARG A 337 59.78 10.26 -16.16
C ARG A 337 61.19 10.55 -15.63
N PRO A 338 62.00 9.52 -15.30
CA PRO A 338 62.96 8.94 -16.26
C PRO A 338 62.88 7.40 -16.23
N GLY A 339 63.37 6.61 -17.18
CA GLY A 339 64.67 6.62 -17.84
C GLY A 339 65.33 5.29 -17.49
#